data_AF-A0A382NU84-F1
#
_entry.id   AF-A0A382NU84-F1
#
_cell.length_a   1.000
_cell.length_b   1.000
_cell.length_c   1.000
_cell.angle_alpha   90.00
_cell.angle_beta   90.00
_cell.angle_gamma   90.00
#
_symmetry.space_group_name_H-M   'P 1'
#
loop_
_entity.id
_entity.type
_entity.pdbx_description
1 polymer ?
#
loop_
_entity_poly.entity_id
_entity_poly.type
_entity_poly.pdbx_seq_one_letter_code
_entity_poly.pdbx_strand_id
1 'polypeptide(L)'
;MDINSIEKIDQPKTAEARDIKLREASRKMEAAFLTYVFKSLEKTIPKTSISGKSSNNLATMMFSTVMADAVSEQGGIGLGDQIYQSLKEMDELPDFEELKLDDLSNTINTMEFMKTGFGE
;
A
#
# COMPACT_ATOMS: atom_id res chain seq x y z
N MET A 1 17.11 -26.67 11.34
CA MET A 1 16.57 -25.78 10.29
C MET A 1 16.81 -24.38 10.80
N ASP A 2 17.92 -23.78 10.38
CA ASP A 2 18.38 -22.48 10.87
C ASP A 2 17.43 -21.38 10.37
N ILE A 3 16.72 -20.77 11.30
CA ILE A 3 15.74 -19.71 11.08
C ILE A 3 16.38 -18.33 10.76
N ASN A 4 17.71 -18.26 10.64
CA ASN A 4 18.46 -17.00 10.55
C ASN A 4 18.91 -16.60 9.14
N SER A 5 18.50 -17.34 8.10
CA SER A 5 18.86 -17.03 6.71
C SER A 5 17.74 -16.30 5.98
N ILE A 6 17.05 -15.35 6.64
CA ILE A 6 16.32 -14.33 5.88
C ILE A 6 17.39 -13.56 5.12
N GLU A 7 17.49 -13.83 3.83
CA GLU A 7 18.37 -13.16 2.89
C GLU A 7 18.40 -11.67 3.24
N LYS A 8 19.60 -11.13 3.44
CA LYS A 8 19.79 -9.70 3.66
C LYS A 8 19.07 -8.98 2.54
N ILE A 9 17.89 -8.46 2.85
CA ILE A 9 17.12 -7.60 1.96
C ILE A 9 18.10 -6.48 1.64
N ASP A 10 18.51 -6.36 0.39
CA ASP A 10 19.39 -5.29 -0.08
C ASP A 10 18.65 -3.97 0.14
N GLN A 11 18.78 -3.45 1.35
CA GLN A 11 18.14 -2.23 1.78
C GLN A 11 18.74 -1.11 0.93
N PRO A 12 17.90 -0.38 0.19
CA PRO A 12 18.40 0.67 -0.68
C PRO A 12 19.16 1.70 0.15
N LYS A 13 20.38 2.01 -0.28
CA LYS A 13 21.31 2.86 0.48
C LYS A 13 20.93 4.35 0.49
N THR A 14 19.97 4.75 -0.35
CA THR A 14 19.50 6.14 -0.46
C THR A 14 17.99 6.23 -0.29
N ALA A 15 17.51 7.33 0.29
CA ALA A 15 16.07 7.58 0.47
C ALA A 15 15.29 7.50 -0.86
N GLU A 16 15.87 8.00 -1.95
CA GLU A 16 15.28 7.92 -3.30
C GLU A 16 15.16 6.47 -3.78
N ALA A 17 16.22 5.65 -3.60
CA ALA A 17 16.17 4.25 -3.99
C ALA A 17 15.19 3.44 -3.12
N ARG A 18 15.00 3.85 -1.85
CA ARG A 18 13.97 3.29 -0.95
C ARG A 18 12.57 3.63 -1.44
N ASP A 19 12.33 4.89 -1.75
CA ASP A 19 11.05 5.37 -2.27
C ASP A 19 10.64 4.64 -3.55
N ILE A 20 11.58 4.49 -4.50
CA ILE A 20 11.37 3.77 -5.75
C ILE A 20 11.02 2.31 -5.48
N LYS A 21 11.79 1.59 -4.64
CA LYS A 21 11.50 0.19 -4.31
C LYS A 21 10.16 0.06 -3.58
N LEU A 22 9.79 1.02 -2.73
CA LEU A 22 8.53 1.00 -2.00
C LEU A 22 7.33 1.18 -2.94
N ARG A 23 7.41 2.11 -3.89
CA ARG A 23 6.40 2.27 -4.95
C ARG A 23 6.28 1.00 -5.81
N GLU A 24 7.41 0.42 -6.20
CA GLU A 24 7.42 -0.81 -7.00
C GLU A 24 6.80 -1.99 -6.26
N ALA A 25 7.16 -2.18 -4.98
CA ALA A 25 6.60 -3.23 -4.13
C ALA A 25 5.09 -3.06 -3.95
N SER A 26 4.63 -1.82 -3.75
CA SER A 26 3.21 -1.52 -3.55
C SER A 26 2.38 -1.82 -4.82
N ARG A 27 2.91 -1.49 -6.01
CA ARG A 27 2.31 -1.87 -7.30
C ARG A 27 2.27 -3.39 -7.50
N LYS A 28 3.34 -4.10 -7.12
CA LYS A 28 3.36 -5.58 -7.20
C LYS A 28 2.31 -6.22 -6.29
N MET A 29 2.08 -5.64 -5.11
CA MET A 29 1.06 -6.10 -4.18
C MET A 29 -0.35 -5.92 -4.75
N GLU A 30 -0.65 -4.76 -5.36
CA GLU A 30 -1.91 -4.52 -6.07
C GLU A 30 -2.14 -5.55 -7.20
N ALA A 31 -1.11 -5.82 -8.01
CA ALA A 31 -1.21 -6.82 -9.08
C ALA A 31 -1.48 -8.24 -8.55
N ALA A 32 -0.83 -8.63 -7.45
CA ALA A 32 -1.05 -9.92 -6.82
C ALA A 32 -2.47 -10.03 -6.22
N PHE A 33 -2.95 -8.97 -5.59
CA PHE A 33 -4.32 -8.88 -5.06
C PHE A 33 -5.37 -9.02 -6.16
N LEU A 34 -5.25 -8.24 -7.24
CA LEU A 34 -6.14 -8.33 -8.39
C LEU A 34 -6.16 -9.75 -8.97
N THR A 35 -4.99 -10.36 -9.14
CA THR A 35 -4.88 -11.76 -9.59
C THR A 35 -5.65 -12.72 -8.68
N TYR A 36 -5.58 -12.53 -7.37
CA TYR A 36 -6.32 -13.35 -6.41
C TYR A 36 -7.84 -13.13 -6.50
N VAL A 37 -8.28 -11.88 -6.62
CA VAL A 37 -9.70 -11.52 -6.81
C VAL A 37 -10.24 -12.21 -8.07
N PHE A 38 -9.56 -12.09 -9.21
CA PHE A 38 -10.03 -12.71 -10.45
C PHE A 38 -10.05 -14.23 -10.40
N LYS A 39 -9.04 -14.87 -9.81
CA LYS A 39 -9.06 -16.32 -9.56
C LYS A 39 -10.23 -16.75 -8.67
N SER A 40 -10.60 -15.92 -7.70
CA SER A 40 -11.74 -16.19 -6.82
C SER A 40 -13.06 -16.03 -7.55
N LEU A 41 -13.21 -15.00 -8.39
CA LEU A 41 -14.37 -14.81 -9.26
C LEU A 41 -14.53 -15.98 -10.24
N GLU A 42 -13.45 -16.45 -10.88
CA GLU A 42 -13.48 -17.60 -11.79
C GLU A 42 -14.03 -18.86 -11.11
N LYS A 43 -13.67 -19.11 -9.85
CA LYS A 43 -14.18 -20.26 -9.07
C LYS A 43 -15.68 -20.18 -8.80
N THR A 44 -16.28 -18.99 -8.81
CA THR A 44 -17.72 -18.80 -8.58
C THR A 44 -18.57 -19.00 -9.83
N ILE A 45 -17.95 -19.11 -11.02
CA ILE A 45 -18.67 -19.38 -12.26
C ILE A 45 -19.19 -20.82 -12.21
N PRO A 46 -20.52 -21.04 -12.32
CA PRO A 46 -21.09 -22.38 -12.35
C PRO A 46 -20.50 -23.18 -13.52
N LYS A 47 -19.92 -24.35 -13.25
CA LYS A 47 -19.35 -25.25 -14.27
C LYS A 47 -20.41 -26.00 -15.08
N THR A 48 -21.63 -25.47 -15.19
CA THR A 48 -22.68 -26.11 -15.98
C THR A 48 -22.38 -25.86 -17.46
N SER A 49 -22.24 -26.95 -18.19
CA SER A 49 -22.07 -27.04 -19.63
C SER A 49 -23.14 -26.23 -20.36
N ILE A 50 -22.86 -24.94 -20.62
CA ILE A 50 -23.55 -24.19 -21.68
C ILE A 50 -23.07 -24.78 -23.00
N SER A 51 -23.89 -25.72 -23.45
CA SER A 51 -23.86 -26.33 -24.77
C SER A 51 -23.59 -25.29 -25.86
N GLY A 52 -22.40 -25.32 -26.44
CA GLY A 52 -22.25 -25.15 -27.88
C GLY A 52 -21.81 -23.81 -28.44
N LYS A 53 -21.97 -22.63 -27.80
CA LYS A 53 -21.43 -21.36 -28.35
C LYS A 53 -21.48 -20.20 -27.35
N SER A 54 -20.38 -19.43 -27.35
CA SER A 54 -20.11 -18.20 -26.61
C SER A 54 -19.52 -18.38 -25.20
N SER A 55 -18.24 -18.75 -25.18
CA SER A 55 -17.36 -18.79 -24.00
C SER A 55 -16.89 -17.40 -23.55
N ASN A 56 -17.77 -16.40 -23.58
CA ASN A 56 -17.52 -15.11 -22.94
C ASN A 56 -17.75 -15.29 -21.44
N ASN A 57 -16.77 -15.87 -20.77
CA ASN A 57 -16.87 -16.19 -19.36
C ASN A 57 -17.05 -14.88 -18.55
N LEU A 58 -17.95 -14.89 -17.57
CA LEU A 58 -18.29 -13.73 -16.74
C LEU A 58 -17.03 -13.11 -16.10
N ALA A 59 -16.05 -13.93 -15.71
CA ALA A 59 -14.79 -13.46 -15.12
C ALA A 59 -13.98 -12.61 -16.11
N THR A 60 -13.96 -12.94 -17.39
CA THR A 60 -13.29 -12.17 -18.44
C THR A 60 -13.99 -10.85 -18.68
N MET A 61 -15.33 -10.82 -18.63
CA MET A 61 -16.07 -9.55 -18.70
C MET A 61 -15.81 -8.67 -17.48
N MET A 62 -15.88 -9.23 -16.27
CA MET A 62 -15.57 -8.46 -15.05
C MET A 62 -14.11 -8.00 -15.03
N PHE A 63 -13.18 -8.84 -15.51
CA PHE A 63 -11.77 -8.49 -15.66
C PHE A 63 -11.59 -7.33 -16.63
N SER A 64 -12.16 -7.39 -17.83
CA SER A 64 -12.01 -6.32 -18.81
C SER A 64 -12.66 -5.02 -18.34
N THR A 65 -13.80 -5.07 -17.65
CA THR A 65 -14.44 -3.90 -17.03
C THR A 65 -13.55 -3.28 -15.95
N VAL A 66 -13.11 -4.06 -14.95
CA VAL A 66 -12.27 -3.55 -13.86
C VAL A 66 -10.94 -3.00 -14.40
N MET A 67 -10.33 -3.68 -15.38
CA MET A 67 -9.10 -3.19 -16.00
C MET A 67 -9.32 -1.93 -16.84
N ALA A 68 -10.44 -1.82 -17.56
CA ALA A 68 -10.76 -0.61 -18.30
C ALA A 68 -10.96 0.58 -17.36
N ASP A 69 -11.70 0.39 -16.27
CA ASP A 69 -11.90 1.42 -15.24
C ASP A 69 -10.56 1.82 -14.61
N ALA A 70 -9.76 0.85 -14.17
CA ALA A 70 -8.43 1.04 -13.59
C ALA A 70 -7.47 1.82 -14.52
N VAL A 71 -7.44 1.43 -15.80
CA VAL A 71 -6.60 2.10 -16.80
C VAL A 71 -7.09 3.52 -17.06
N SER A 72 -8.41 3.77 -17.02
CA SER A 72 -9.00 5.07 -17.29
C SER A 72 -8.79 6.11 -16.19
N GLU A 73 -8.80 5.69 -14.92
CA GLU A 73 -8.74 6.62 -13.79
C GLU A 73 -7.30 7.00 -13.41
N GLN A 74 -6.33 6.06 -13.47
CA GLN A 74 -4.94 6.37 -13.08
C GLN A 74 -3.86 5.36 -13.50
N GLY A 75 -4.20 4.35 -14.32
CA GLY A 75 -3.27 3.27 -14.68
C GLY A 75 -3.23 2.12 -13.68
N GLY A 76 -4.27 1.98 -12.86
CA GLY A 76 -4.44 1.01 -11.78
C GLY A 76 -5.73 1.28 -10.99
N ILE A 77 -6.06 0.46 -9.99
CA ILE A 77 -7.21 0.71 -9.09
C ILE A 77 -6.84 1.63 -7.92
N GLY A 78 -5.59 2.10 -7.87
CA GLY A 78 -5.09 3.04 -6.86
C GLY A 78 -4.72 2.40 -5.52
N LEU A 79 -4.89 1.07 -5.38
CA LEU A 79 -4.57 0.36 -4.14
C LEU A 79 -3.06 0.39 -3.85
N GLY A 80 -2.22 0.26 -4.88
CA GLY A 80 -0.77 0.35 -4.74
C GLY A 80 -0.32 1.72 -4.22
N ASP A 81 -0.98 2.80 -4.63
CA ASP A 81 -0.65 4.13 -4.14
C ASP A 81 -1.07 4.31 -2.68
N GLN A 82 -2.24 3.80 -2.28
CA GLN A 82 -2.68 3.82 -0.88
C GLN A 82 -1.74 3.03 0.04
N ILE A 83 -1.30 1.84 -0.42
CA ILE A 83 -0.31 1.03 0.30
C ILE A 83 1.02 1.77 0.40
N TYR A 84 1.49 2.37 -0.69
CA TYR A 84 2.72 3.15 -0.69
C TYR A 84 2.65 4.31 0.29
N GLN A 85 1.56 5.09 0.29
CA GLN A 85 1.40 6.21 1.22
C GLN A 85 1.35 5.73 2.68
N SER A 86 0.60 4.65 2.96
CA SER A 86 0.50 4.12 4.32
C SER A 86 1.87 3.64 4.84
N LEU A 87 2.64 2.96 3.99
CA LEU A 87 3.98 2.50 4.35
C LEU A 87 4.98 3.64 4.44
N LYS A 88 4.85 4.66 3.59
CA LYS A 88 5.69 5.86 3.63
C LYS A 88 5.43 6.68 4.87
N GLU A 89 4.18 6.88 5.27
CA GLU A 89 3.83 7.56 6.53
C GLU A 89 4.42 6.82 7.73
N MET A 90 4.37 5.49 7.74
CA MET A 90 5.00 4.69 8.80
C MET A 90 6.54 4.79 8.82
N ASP A 91 7.14 5.04 7.67
CA ASP A 91 8.60 5.13 7.48
C ASP A 91 9.14 6.55 7.71
N GLU A 92 8.28 7.57 7.57
CA GLU A 92 8.56 8.98 7.90
C GLU A 92 8.24 9.34 9.35
N LEU A 93 7.61 8.44 10.12
CA LEU A 93 7.52 8.62 11.56
C LEU A 93 8.95 8.70 12.13
N PRO A 94 9.30 9.79 12.84
CA PRO A 94 10.62 9.92 13.41
C PRO A 94 10.88 8.72 14.31
N ASP A 95 12.06 8.14 14.18
CA ASP A 95 12.54 7.18 15.17
C ASP A 95 12.34 7.81 16.54
N PHE A 96 11.57 7.16 17.42
CA PHE A 96 11.28 7.72 18.74
C PHE A 96 12.56 7.92 19.56
N GLU A 97 13.68 7.31 19.15
CA GLU A 97 15.01 7.56 19.69
C GLU A 97 15.67 8.87 19.21
N GLU A 98 15.24 9.44 18.08
CA GLU A 98 15.84 10.66 17.48
C GLU A 98 15.04 11.95 17.77
N LEU A 99 13.88 11.83 18.43
CA LEU A 99 13.19 12.96 19.06
C LEU A 99 14.06 13.51 20.19
N LYS A 100 14.88 14.52 19.89
CA LYS A 100 15.68 15.24 20.89
C LYS A 100 14.74 15.72 22.00
N LEU A 101 15.02 15.34 23.24
CA LEU A 101 14.34 15.84 24.45
C LEU A 101 14.23 17.38 24.48
N ASP A 102 15.13 18.06 23.78
CA ASP A 102 15.14 19.50 23.61
C ASP A 102 13.91 20.04 22.86
N ASP A 103 13.41 19.34 21.83
CA ASP A 103 12.22 19.75 21.07
C ASP A 103 10.91 19.49 21.83
N LEU A 104 10.87 18.42 22.63
CA LEU A 104 9.76 18.17 23.57
C LEU A 104 9.73 19.21 24.69
N SER A 105 10.90 19.63 25.19
CA SER A 105 10.99 20.67 26.22
C SER A 105 10.50 22.01 25.68
N ASN A 106 10.87 22.37 24.45
CA ASN A 106 10.42 23.62 23.83
C ASN A 106 8.91 23.64 23.57
N THR A 107 8.33 22.53 23.10
CA THR A 107 6.88 22.38 22.86
C THR A 107 6.05 22.33 24.14
N ILE A 108 6.55 21.68 25.19
CA ILE A 108 5.93 21.66 26.53
C ILE A 108 5.97 23.06 27.15
N ASN A 109 7.12 23.75 27.07
CA ASN A 109 7.24 25.12 27.56
C ASN A 109 6.33 26.10 26.82
N THR A 110 6.14 25.93 25.49
CA THR A 110 5.19 26.78 24.73
C THR A 110 3.74 26.50 25.12
N MET A 111 3.37 25.23 25.38
CA MET A 111 2.02 24.89 25.84
C MET A 111 1.74 25.39 27.27
N GLU A 112 2.70 25.28 28.18
CA GLU A 112 2.60 25.85 29.54
C GLU A 112 2.53 27.39 29.51
N PHE A 113 3.31 28.05 28.65
CA PHE A 113 3.24 29.49 28.43
C PHE A 113 1.90 29.94 27.85
N MET A 114 1.35 29.21 26.87
CA MET A 114 0.00 29.50 26.34
C MET A 114 -1.08 29.25 27.40
N LYS A 115 -0.96 28.22 28.24
CA LYS A 115 -1.93 27.92 29.30
C LYS A 115 -1.92 28.94 30.43
N THR A 116 -0.77 29.55 30.72
CA THR A 116 -0.59 30.57 31.77
C THR A 116 -0.81 32.00 31.26
N GLY A 117 -0.60 32.27 29.97
CA GLY A 117 -0.79 33.59 29.35
C GLY A 117 -2.22 33.94 28.92
N PHE A 118 -3.16 33.01 28.98
CA PHE A 118 -4.60 33.25 28.74
C PHE A 118 -5.40 33.53 30.03
N GLY A 119 -4.72 33.84 31.14
CA GLY A 119 -5.33 34.09 32.45
C GLY A 119 -4.87 35.38 33.11
N GLU A 120 -5.16 36.52 32.50
CA GLU A 120 -5.46 37.79 33.20
C GLU A 120 -6.66 38.48 32.55
#